data_AF-A0A7S7UC70-F1
#
_entry.id   AF-A0A7S7UC70-F1
#
_cell.length_a   1.000
_cell.length_b   1.000
_cell.length_c   1.000
_cell.angle_alpha   90.00
_cell.angle_beta   90.00
_cell.angle_gamma   90.00
#
_symmetry.space_group_name_H-M   'P 1'
#
loop_
_entity.id
_entity.type
_entity.pdbx_description
1 polymer ?
#
loop_
_entity_poly.entity_id
_entity_poly.type
_entity_poly.pdbx_seq_one_letter_code
_entity_poly.pdbx_strand_id
1 'polypeptide(L)' 'MGPEEVDRMAAAFENALRTVGIQDRNDPMAEMIAKKIIEIGQIGVRDPAEISARAIQELGM' A
#
# COMPACT_ATOMS: atom_id res chain seq x y z
N MET A 1 -13.08 -7.33 -5.79
CA MET A 1 -11.71 -7.84 -5.57
C MET A 1 -11.78 -9.33 -5.37
N GLY A 2 -11.00 -10.09 -6.14
CA GLY A 2 -10.73 -11.48 -5.84
C GLY A 2 -9.73 -11.64 -4.68
N PRO A 3 -9.62 -12.82 -4.07
CA PRO A 3 -8.67 -13.07 -2.97
C PRO A 3 -7.22 -12.72 -3.36
N GLU A 4 -6.82 -12.99 -4.62
CA GLU A 4 -5.49 -12.68 -5.14
C GLU A 4 -5.19 -11.17 -5.18
N GLU A 5 -6.21 -10.33 -5.41
CA GLU A 5 -6.06 -8.88 -5.38
C GLU A 5 -5.89 -8.37 -3.94
N VAL A 6 -6.63 -8.97 -3.00
CA VAL A 6 -6.51 -8.63 -1.57
C VAL A 6 -5.14 -9.00 -1.04
N ASP A 7 -4.63 -10.19 -1.34
CA ASP A 7 -3.29 -10.63 -0.93
C ASP A 7 -2.20 -9.73 -1.50
N ARG A 8 -2.34 -9.31 -2.76
CA ARG A 8 -1.43 -8.36 -3.40
C ARG A 8 -1.43 -7.00 -2.70
N MET A 9 -2.61 -6.46 -2.38
CA MET A 9 -2.73 -5.18 -1.70
C MET A 9 -2.22 -5.25 -0.25
N ALA A 10 -2.46 -6.37 0.43
CA ALA A 10 -1.91 -6.62 1.76
C ALA A 10 -0.36 -6.66 1.72
N ALA A 11 0.23 -7.36 0.74
CA ALA A 11 1.68 -7.41 0.56
C ALA A 11 2.28 -6.02 0.25
N ALA A 12 1.61 -5.23 -0.61
CA ALA A 12 2.01 -3.85 -0.90
C ALA A 12 1.97 -2.98 0.36
N PHE A 13 0.94 -3.16 1.19
CA PHE A 13 0.74 -2.41 2.43
C PHE A 13 1.83 -2.71 3.45
N GLU A 14 2.12 -3.99 3.69
CA GLU A 14 3.20 -4.38 4.59
C GLU A 14 4.58 -3.89 4.10
N ASN A 15 4.84 -3.93 2.80
CA ASN A 15 6.06 -3.37 2.23
C ASN A 15 6.15 -1.86 2.44
N ALA A 16 5.05 -1.13 2.23
CA ALA A 16 5.03 0.31 2.41
C ALA A 16 5.29 0.71 3.87
N LEU A 17 4.60 0.06 4.82
CA LEU A 17 4.84 0.29 6.26
C LEU A 17 6.29 0.01 6.66
N ARG A 18 6.87 -1.09 6.17
CA ARG A 18 8.27 -1.44 6.43
C ARG A 18 9.24 -0.41 5.86
N THR A 19 8.94 0.12 4.68
CA THR A 19 9.80 1.10 3.98
C THR A 19 9.78 2.45 4.69
N VAL A 20 8.60 2.90 5.13
CA VAL A 20 8.42 4.16 5.86
C VAL A 20 8.81 4.02 7.34
N GLY A 21 8.89 2.80 7.87
CA GLY A 21 9.23 2.51 9.27
C GLY A 21 8.05 2.65 10.23
N ILE A 22 6.82 2.61 9.73
CA ILE A 22 5.60 2.67 10.53
C ILE A 22 5.37 1.31 11.18
N GLN A 23 5.42 1.28 12.52
CA GLN A 23 5.16 0.08 13.32
C GLN A 23 3.74 0.07 13.89
N ASP A 24 3.15 1.24 14.12
CA ASP A 24 1.78 1.35 14.61
C ASP A 24 0.79 1.30 13.44
N ARG A 25 -0.04 0.26 13.41
CA ARG A 25 -1.07 0.08 12.38
C ARG A 25 -2.26 1.04 12.56
N ASN A 26 -2.41 1.65 13.73
CA ASN A 26 -3.38 2.71 14.00
C ASN A 26 -2.83 4.11 13.69
N ASP A 27 -1.59 4.20 13.21
CA ASP A 27 -1.04 5.46 12.75
C ASP A 27 -1.91 6.02 11.60
N PRO A 28 -2.33 7.29 11.65
CA PRO A 28 -3.06 7.92 10.56
C PRO A 28 -2.34 7.82 9.20
N MET A 29 -1.00 7.75 9.20
CA MET A 29 -0.21 7.49 8.01
C MET A 29 -0.42 6.08 7.47
N ALA A 30 -0.55 5.07 8.33
CA ALA A 30 -0.87 3.71 7.90
C ALA A 30 -2.24 3.67 7.20
N GLU A 31 -3.24 4.39 7.73
CA GLU A 31 -4.55 4.47 7.09
C GLU A 31 -4.48 5.16 5.72
N MET A 32 -3.71 6.25 5.59
CA MET A 32 -3.48 6.93 4.30
C MET A 32 -2.81 6.02 3.28
N ILE A 33 -1.77 5.28 3.69
CA ILE A 33 -1.08 4.33 2.82
C ILE A 33 -2.04 3.23 2.36
N ALA A 34 -2.85 2.67 3.26
CA ALA A 34 -3.82 1.62 2.91
C ALA A 34 -4.83 2.11 1.86
N LYS A 35 -5.40 3.30 2.04
CA LYS A 35 -6.32 3.90 1.06
C LYS A 35 -5.65 4.09 -0.30
N LYS A 36 -4.43 4.63 -0.30
CA LYS A 36 -3.67 4.89 -1.53
C LYS A 36 -3.33 3.61 -2.28
N ILE A 37 -2.97 2.54 -1.58
CA ILE A 37 -2.70 1.21 -2.15
C ILE A 37 -3.95 0.61 -2.81
N ILE A 38 -5.12 0.78 -2.19
CA ILE A 38 -6.39 0.33 -2.78
C ILE A 38 -6.68 1.11 -4.06
N GLU A 39 -6.50 2.44 -4.06
CA GLU A 39 -6.67 3.28 -5.26
C GLU A 39 -5.75 2.81 -6.40
N ILE A 40 -4.45 2.64 -6.13
CA ILE A 40 -3.46 2.21 -7.14
C ILE A 40 -3.75 0.78 -7.64
N GLY A 41 -4.12 -0.12 -6.74
CA GLY A 41 -4.49 -1.50 -7.08
C GLY A 41 -5.72 -1.58 -7.99
N GLN A 42 -6.69 -0.68 -7.80
CA GLN A 42 -7.89 -0.58 -8.65
C GLN A 42 -7.59 -0.06 -10.06
N ILE A 43 -6.52 0.71 -10.24
CA ILE A 43 -6.09 1.24 -11.56
C ILE A 43 -5.43 0.13 -12.42
N GLY A 44 -5.23 -1.06 -11.84
CA GLY A 44 -4.77 -2.25 -12.57
C GLY A 44 -3.28 -2.56 -12.42
N VAL A 45 -2.58 -1.88 -11.51
CA VAL A 45 -1.21 -2.24 -11.13
C VAL A 45 -1.23 -3.59 -10.42
N ARG A 46 -0.40 -4.54 -10.88
CA ARG A 46 -0.39 -5.93 -10.38
C ARG A 46 0.88 -6.28 -9.59
N ASP A 47 1.84 -5.40 -9.51
CA ASP A 47 3.05 -5.64 -8.72
C ASP A 47 2.90 -5.00 -7.33
N PRO A 48 2.94 -5.78 -6.23
CA PRO A 48 2.86 -5.23 -4.87
C PRO A 48 3.96 -4.20 -4.56
N ALA A 49 5.17 -4.39 -5.07
CA ALA A 49 6.28 -3.46 -4.86
C ALA A 49 6.07 -2.17 -5.64
N GLU A 50 5.52 -2.23 -6.86
CA GLU A 50 5.17 -1.03 -7.62
C GLU A 50 4.04 -0.26 -6.93
N ILE A 51 3.01 -0.96 -6.44
CA ILE A 51 1.90 -0.33 -5.69
C ILE A 51 2.42 0.37 -4.43
N SER A 52 3.30 -0.31 -3.67
CA SER A 52 3.96 0.24 -2.48
C SER A 52 4.76 1.49 -2.80
N ALA A 53 5.65 1.43 -3.80
CA ALA A 53 6.52 2.54 -4.18
C ALA A 53 5.70 3.75 -4.66
N ARG A 54 4.66 3.52 -5.47
CA ARG A 54 3.75 4.59 -5.91
C ARG A 54 2.98 5.21 -4.76
N ALA A 55 2.51 4.41 -3.81
CA ALA A 55 1.78 4.93 -2.65
C ALA A 55 2.66 5.85 -1.78
N ILE A 56 3.92 5.45 -1.56
CA ILE A 56 4.91 6.26 -0.84
C ILE A 56 5.21 7.55 -1.61
N GLN A 57 5.45 7.43 -2.92
CA GLN A 57 5.77 8.55 -3.79
C GLN A 57 4.63 9.58 -3.88
N GLU A 58 3.37 9.12 -4.01
CA GLU A 58 2.20 10.01 -4.06
C GLU A 58 1.91 10.69 -2.72
N LEU A 59 2.31 10.07 -1.61
CA LEU A 59 2.18 10.63 -0.26
C LEU A 59 3.39 11.50 0.13
N GLY A 60 4.44 11.55 -0.69
CA GLY A 60 5.62 12.38 -0.47
C GLY A 60 6.52 11.94 0.68
N MET A 61 6.55 10.63 0.96
CA MET A 61 7.35 10.01 2.02
C MET A 61 8.70 9.50 1.54
#